data_AF-A0A3D1WS36-F1
#
_entry.id   AF-A0A3D1WS36-F1
#
_cell.length_a   1.000
_cell.length_b   1.000
_cell.length_c   1.000
_cell.angle_alpha   90.00
_cell.angle_beta   90.00
_cell.angle_gamma   90.00
#
_symmetry.space_group_name_H-M   'P 1'
#
loop_
_entity.id
_entity.type
_entity.pdbx_description
1 polymer ?
#
loop_
_entity_poly.entity_id
_entity_poly.type
_entity_poly.pdbx_seq_one_letter_code
_entity_poly.pdbx_strand_id
1 'polypeptide(L)'
;GTVVLAVSEAAQLSGGPIGVDIESMDEVSPLAVSRMADTEERAWIDAAGNQRDRCRRMCQVWTRIEAVLKAQGSGFSVDPGKDGLPDGWNVSFTEYDGGVISCAARFVPQIVLKEHVFYVG
;
A
#
# COMPACT_ATOMS: atom_id res chain seq x y z
N GLY A 1 13.42 -11.59 0.12
CA GLY A 1 13.03 -11.52 1.54
C GLY A 1 11.77 -12.32 1.75
N THR A 2 11.53 -12.78 2.96
CA THR A 2 10.25 -13.42 3.33
C THR A 2 9.45 -12.41 4.10
N VAL A 3 8.33 -11.93 3.54
CA VAL A 3 7.37 -11.12 4.30
C VAL A 3 6.07 -11.90 4.38
N VAL A 4 5.66 -12.16 5.61
CA VAL A 4 4.37 -12.79 5.93
C VAL A 4 3.53 -11.74 6.63
N LEU A 5 2.43 -11.38 6.00
CA LEU A 5 1.45 -10.47 6.58
C LEU A 5 0.26 -11.28 7.09
N ALA A 6 -0.01 -11.18 8.38
CA ALA A 6 -1.21 -11.71 9.02
C ALA A 6 -2.15 -10.55 9.40
N VAL A 7 -3.38 -10.58 8.91
CA VAL A 7 -4.43 -9.62 9.26
C VAL A 7 -5.33 -10.24 10.33
N SER A 8 -5.59 -9.52 11.42
CA SER A 8 -6.34 -10.07 12.57
C SER A 8 -7.84 -10.20 12.31
N GLU A 9 -8.50 -11.21 12.91
CA GLU A 9 -9.96 -11.37 12.90
C GLU A 9 -10.69 -10.17 13.52
N ALA A 10 -10.06 -9.47 14.48
CA ALA A 10 -10.61 -8.25 15.08
C ALA A 10 -10.89 -7.18 14.03
N ALA A 11 -10.09 -7.13 12.98
CA ALA A 11 -10.24 -6.20 11.87
C ALA A 11 -11.51 -6.50 11.03
N GLN A 12 -11.88 -7.78 10.93
CA GLN A 12 -13.15 -8.25 10.36
C GLN A 12 -14.34 -7.90 11.28
N LEU A 13 -14.17 -8.09 12.59
CA LEU A 13 -15.19 -7.76 13.61
C LEU A 13 -15.45 -6.25 13.74
N SER A 14 -14.46 -5.40 13.44
CA SER A 14 -14.62 -3.93 13.37
C SER A 14 -15.35 -3.44 12.10
N GLY A 15 -15.80 -4.35 11.23
CA GLY A 15 -16.95 -4.09 10.37
C GLY A 15 -16.66 -3.75 8.90
N GLY A 16 -15.61 -4.29 8.30
CA GLY A 16 -15.43 -4.05 6.86
C GLY A 16 -14.31 -4.85 6.19
N PRO A 17 -14.30 -4.82 4.86
CA PRO A 17 -13.20 -5.38 4.07
C PRO A 17 -11.88 -4.66 4.33
N ILE A 18 -10.78 -5.39 4.12
CA ILE A 18 -9.41 -4.92 4.30
C ILE A 18 -8.62 -5.33 3.08
N GLY A 19 -7.76 -4.44 2.61
CA GLY A 19 -6.79 -4.72 1.56
C GLY A 19 -5.40 -4.35 2.05
N VAL A 20 -4.43 -5.21 1.76
CA VAL A 20 -3.04 -4.97 2.12
C VAL A 20 -2.13 -5.24 0.94
N ASP A 21 -1.13 -4.40 0.80
CA ASP A 21 -0.12 -4.51 -0.23
C ASP A 21 1.28 -4.24 0.36
N ILE A 22 2.27 -4.91 -0.21
CA ILE A 22 3.68 -4.77 0.16
C ILE A 22 4.55 -4.79 -1.08
N GLU A 23 5.44 -3.83 -1.20
CA GLU A 23 6.32 -3.68 -2.36
C GLU A 23 7.72 -3.25 -1.94
N SER A 24 8.73 -3.75 -2.64
CA SER A 24 10.12 -3.34 -2.45
C SER A 24 10.35 -1.96 -3.06
N MET A 25 11.03 -1.05 -2.33
CA MET A 25 11.37 0.28 -2.86
C MET A 25 12.26 0.22 -4.11
N ASP A 26 12.95 -0.90 -4.33
CA ASP A 26 13.83 -1.10 -5.48
C ASP A 26 13.10 -1.67 -6.71
N GLU A 27 11.87 -2.18 -6.55
CA GLU A 27 11.14 -2.91 -7.59
C GLU A 27 9.93 -2.13 -8.14
N VAL A 28 9.48 -1.07 -7.45
CA VAL A 28 8.32 -0.29 -7.87
C VAL A 28 8.55 0.38 -9.22
N SER A 29 7.63 0.11 -10.17
CA SER A 29 7.67 0.64 -11.53
C SER A 29 7.27 2.13 -11.58
N PRO A 30 8.17 3.06 -11.94
CA PRO A 30 7.82 4.48 -12.04
C PRO A 30 6.74 4.76 -13.08
N LEU A 31 6.66 3.93 -14.13
CA LEU A 31 5.64 4.06 -15.18
C LEU A 31 4.25 3.64 -14.69
N ALA A 32 4.16 2.61 -13.83
CA ALA A 32 2.88 2.21 -13.24
C ALA A 32 2.38 3.30 -12.29
N VAL A 33 3.26 3.81 -11.43
CA VAL A 33 2.93 4.88 -10.48
C VAL A 33 2.50 6.15 -11.22
N SER A 34 3.23 6.59 -12.25
CA SER A 34 2.88 7.84 -12.95
C SER A 34 1.52 7.81 -13.64
N ARG A 35 1.07 6.61 -14.07
CA ARG A 35 -0.24 6.39 -14.69
C ARG A 35 -1.39 6.43 -13.68
N MET A 36 -1.17 5.98 -12.44
CA MET A 36 -2.24 5.83 -11.45
C MET A 36 -2.25 6.91 -10.37
N ALA A 37 -1.11 7.54 -10.08
CA ALA A 37 -1.01 8.63 -9.13
C ALA A 37 -1.81 9.85 -9.60
N ASP A 38 -2.41 10.57 -8.68
CA ASP A 38 -3.02 11.87 -8.99
C ASP A 38 -1.97 12.99 -9.11
N THR A 39 -2.42 14.21 -9.39
CA THR A 39 -1.52 15.36 -9.59
C THR A 39 -0.79 15.77 -8.32
N GLU A 40 -1.44 15.71 -7.16
CA GLU A 40 -0.84 16.07 -5.88
C GLU A 40 0.19 15.02 -5.45
N GLU A 41 -0.12 13.74 -5.65
CA GLU A 41 0.78 12.63 -5.42
C GLU A 41 2.03 12.70 -6.30
N ARG A 42 1.86 13.00 -7.59
CA ARG A 42 3.00 13.22 -8.50
C ARG A 42 3.88 14.37 -8.01
N ALA A 43 3.28 15.51 -7.68
CA ALA A 43 4.03 16.66 -7.16
C ALA A 43 4.76 16.32 -5.85
N TRP A 44 4.14 15.53 -4.98
CA TRP A 44 4.76 15.07 -3.74
C TRP A 44 5.91 14.09 -4.00
N ILE A 45 5.80 13.17 -4.95
CA ILE A 45 6.90 12.29 -5.36
C ILE A 45 8.07 13.12 -5.92
N ASP A 46 7.77 14.08 -6.79
CA ASP A 46 8.80 14.90 -7.46
C ASP A 46 9.50 15.89 -6.51
N ALA A 47 8.85 16.26 -5.39
CA ALA A 47 9.44 17.05 -4.33
C ALA A 47 10.38 16.26 -3.39
N ALA A 48 10.71 15.01 -3.71
CA ALA A 48 11.66 14.22 -2.93
C ALA A 48 13.08 14.80 -2.98
N GLY A 49 13.75 14.85 -1.83
CA GLY A 49 15.08 15.47 -1.73
C GLY A 49 16.22 14.59 -2.24
N ASN A 50 15.97 13.29 -2.43
CA ASN A 50 16.94 12.33 -2.96
C ASN A 50 16.24 11.11 -3.58
N GLN A 51 17.01 10.28 -4.29
CA GLN A 51 16.46 9.11 -5.00
C GLN A 51 15.79 8.10 -4.05
N ARG A 52 16.33 7.88 -2.85
CA ARG A 52 15.76 6.93 -1.89
C ARG A 52 14.39 7.40 -1.39
N ASP A 53 14.28 8.67 -1.02
CA ASP A 53 13.02 9.29 -0.63
C ASP A 53 12.02 9.27 -1.79
N ARG A 54 12.48 9.49 -3.03
CA ARG A 54 11.64 9.36 -4.22
C ARG A 54 11.09 7.94 -4.40
N CYS A 55 11.93 6.92 -4.28
CA CYS A 55 11.51 5.51 -4.34
C CYS A 55 10.51 5.17 -3.23
N ARG A 56 10.76 5.63 -2.00
CA ARG A 56 9.85 5.48 -0.87
C ARG A 56 8.48 6.09 -1.15
N ARG A 57 8.43 7.34 -1.63
CA ARG A 57 7.17 8.03 -1.96
C ARG A 57 6.41 7.34 -3.10
N MET A 58 7.12 6.90 -4.15
CA MET A 58 6.51 6.10 -5.22
C MET A 58 5.91 4.80 -4.67
N CYS A 59 6.65 4.09 -3.81
CA CYS A 59 6.20 2.84 -3.21
C CYS A 59 5.01 3.05 -2.26
N GLN A 60 4.98 4.15 -1.52
CA GLN A 60 3.83 4.55 -0.70
C GLN A 60 2.58 4.81 -1.55
N VAL A 61 2.70 5.56 -2.64
CA VAL A 61 1.56 5.80 -3.55
C VAL A 61 1.07 4.50 -4.17
N TRP A 62 1.99 3.68 -4.68
CA TRP A 62 1.65 2.41 -5.33
C TRP A 62 0.93 1.44 -4.38
N THR A 63 1.54 1.16 -3.22
CA THR A 63 0.96 0.23 -2.24
C THR A 63 -0.35 0.76 -1.65
N ARG A 64 -0.54 2.08 -1.54
CA ARG A 64 -1.81 2.71 -1.15
C ARG A 64 -2.91 2.40 -2.16
N ILE A 65 -2.64 2.59 -3.44
CA ILE A 65 -3.58 2.34 -4.55
C ILE A 65 -3.99 0.85 -4.53
N GLU A 66 -3.02 -0.05 -4.52
CA GLU A 66 -3.26 -1.50 -4.51
C GLU A 66 -4.01 -1.95 -3.25
N ALA A 67 -3.65 -1.43 -2.07
CA ALA A 67 -4.37 -1.75 -0.83
C ALA A 67 -5.86 -1.33 -0.91
N VAL A 68 -6.17 -0.15 -1.45
CA VAL A 68 -7.55 0.31 -1.63
C VAL A 68 -8.31 -0.56 -2.64
N LEU A 69 -7.71 -0.88 -3.78
CA LEU A 69 -8.35 -1.72 -4.80
C LEU A 69 -8.62 -3.15 -4.30
N LYS A 70 -7.69 -3.71 -3.51
CA LYS A 70 -7.86 -5.01 -2.84
C LYS A 70 -8.97 -4.95 -1.79
N ALA A 71 -9.05 -3.88 -1.01
CA ALA A 71 -10.10 -3.71 -0.01
C ALA A 71 -11.48 -3.54 -0.65
N GLN A 72 -11.57 -2.80 -1.75
CA GLN A 72 -12.80 -2.61 -2.51
C GLN A 72 -13.30 -3.91 -3.16
N GLY A 73 -12.39 -4.85 -3.45
CA GLY A 73 -12.72 -6.12 -4.11
C GLY A 73 -13.04 -5.98 -5.59
N SER A 74 -12.80 -4.81 -6.18
CA SER A 74 -12.99 -4.54 -7.61
C SER A 74 -11.83 -5.04 -8.48
N GLY A 75 -10.66 -5.30 -7.87
CA GLY A 75 -9.44 -5.59 -8.62
C GLY A 75 -9.15 -4.46 -9.62
N PHE A 76 -8.73 -4.82 -10.84
CA PHE A 76 -8.43 -3.88 -11.93
C PHE A 76 -9.65 -3.36 -12.71
N SER A 77 -10.88 -3.58 -12.22
CA SER A 77 -12.08 -3.09 -12.93
C SER A 77 -12.29 -1.57 -12.78
N VAL A 78 -11.53 -0.92 -11.90
CA VAL A 78 -11.44 0.54 -11.74
C VAL A 78 -10.10 0.98 -12.29
N ASP A 79 -10.05 2.06 -13.07
CA ASP A 79 -8.81 2.69 -13.52
C ASP A 79 -8.56 3.94 -12.66
N PRO A 80 -7.72 3.87 -11.61
CA PRO A 80 -7.48 5.01 -10.71
C PRO A 80 -7.01 6.27 -11.43
N GLY A 81 -6.29 6.12 -12.54
CA GLY A 81 -5.78 7.22 -13.33
C GLY A 81 -6.88 7.99 -14.10
N LYS A 82 -8.06 7.40 -14.27
CA LYS A 82 -9.21 8.01 -14.95
C LYS A 82 -10.38 8.31 -14.02
N ASP A 83 -10.73 7.33 -13.19
CA ASP A 83 -11.93 7.35 -12.36
C ASP A 83 -11.66 7.88 -10.95
N GLY A 84 -10.39 8.05 -10.60
CA GLY A 84 -9.95 8.27 -9.23
C GLY A 84 -10.00 6.99 -8.39
N LEU A 85 -9.50 7.08 -7.16
CA LEU A 85 -9.64 5.98 -6.21
C LEU A 85 -11.01 6.01 -5.55
N PRO A 86 -11.58 4.83 -5.21
CA PRO A 86 -12.76 4.77 -4.39
C PRO A 86 -12.58 5.56 -3.09
N ASP A 87 -13.62 6.28 -2.68
CA ASP A 87 -13.60 7.11 -1.47
C ASP A 87 -13.88 6.31 -0.18
N GLY A 88 -13.60 6.95 0.96
CA GLY A 88 -13.97 6.47 2.29
C GLY A 88 -13.08 5.35 2.82
N TRP A 89 -11.85 5.25 2.32
CA TRP A 89 -10.81 4.36 2.83
C TRP A 89 -9.80 5.15 3.64
N ASN A 90 -9.40 4.60 4.77
CA ASN A 90 -8.24 5.05 5.52
C ASN A 90 -7.08 4.12 5.19
N VAL A 91 -5.89 4.70 5.00
CA VAL A 91 -4.69 3.92 4.74
C VAL A 91 -3.63 4.27 5.77
N SER A 92 -3.04 3.25 6.37
CA SER A 92 -1.82 3.35 7.17
C SER A 92 -0.68 2.66 6.44
N PHE A 93 0.55 3.10 6.70
CA PHE A 93 1.74 2.50 6.12
C PHE A 93 2.81 2.23 7.18
N THR A 94 3.71 1.30 6.89
CA THR A 94 4.98 1.11 7.61
C THR A 94 6.06 0.65 6.64
N GLU A 95 7.32 0.85 7.00
CA GLU A 95 8.46 0.32 6.26
C GLU A 95 9.00 -0.92 6.96
N TYR A 96 9.48 -1.88 6.17
CA TYR A 96 10.15 -3.08 6.66
C TYR A 96 11.09 -3.62 5.59
N ASP A 97 12.35 -3.86 5.95
CA ASP A 97 13.38 -4.47 5.09
C ASP A 97 13.46 -3.87 3.67
N GLY A 98 13.45 -2.54 3.57
CA GLY A 98 13.50 -1.84 2.27
C GLY A 98 12.19 -1.88 1.48
N GLY A 99 11.12 -2.45 2.02
CA GLY A 99 9.77 -2.39 1.47
C GLY A 99 8.85 -1.41 2.19
N VAL A 100 7.74 -1.07 1.54
CA VAL A 100 6.61 -0.35 2.13
C VAL A 100 5.43 -1.29 2.20
N ILE A 101 4.75 -1.29 3.34
CA ILE A 101 3.51 -2.03 3.59
C ILE A 101 2.39 -1.01 3.77
N SER A 102 1.31 -1.13 3.01
CA SER A 102 0.12 -0.28 3.15
C SER A 102 -1.11 -1.13 3.42
N CYS A 103 -1.93 -0.71 4.39
CA CYS A 103 -3.17 -1.35 4.78
C CYS A 103 -4.33 -0.38 4.62
N ALA A 104 -5.36 -0.75 3.86
CA ALA A 104 -6.56 0.03 3.64
C ALA A 104 -7.76 -0.61 4.35
N ALA A 105 -8.55 0.20 5.06
CA ALA A 105 -9.77 -0.21 5.75
C ALA A 105 -10.76 0.96 5.89
N ARG A 106 -12.02 0.67 6.26
CA ARG A 106 -13.04 1.70 6.54
C ARG A 106 -12.85 2.42 7.89
N PHE A 107 -11.94 1.90 8.71
CA PHE A 107 -11.44 2.51 9.95
C PHE A 107 -9.94 2.77 9.81
N VAL A 108 -9.33 3.57 10.70
CA VAL A 108 -7.87 3.80 10.67
C VAL A 108 -7.14 2.51 11.04
N PRO A 109 -6.44 1.84 10.10
CA PRO A 109 -5.78 0.59 10.41
C PRO A 109 -4.51 0.82 11.22
N GLN A 110 -4.18 -0.12 12.12
CA GLN A 110 -2.90 -0.15 12.82
C GLN A 110 -2.09 -1.31 12.26
N ILE A 111 -0.87 -1.03 11.81
CA ILE A 111 0.04 -2.07 11.31
C ILE A 111 1.04 -2.38 12.43
N VAL A 112 1.07 -3.65 12.84
CA VAL A 112 2.02 -4.16 13.83
C VAL A 112 2.87 -5.22 13.15
N LEU A 113 4.18 -4.98 13.09
CA LEU A 113 5.13 -5.93 12.53
C LEU A 113 5.56 -6.91 13.62
N LYS A 114 5.44 -8.21 13.33
CA LYS A 114 5.95 -9.29 14.17
C LYS A 114 6.74 -10.25 13.31
N GLU A 115 8.02 -10.41 13.64
CA GLU A 115 8.88 -11.38 12.98
C GLU A 115 8.62 -12.77 13.58
N HIS A 116 8.41 -13.74 12.70
CA HIS A 116 8.25 -15.13 13.07
C HIS A 116 9.29 -15.97 12.30
N VAL A 117 10.10 -16.71 13.05
CA VAL A 117 11.03 -17.70 12.46
C VAL A 117 10.25 -18.99 12.24
N PHE A 118 9.99 -19.33 10.99
CA PHE A 118 9.40 -20.61 10.62
C PHE A 118 10.54 -21.60 10.34
N TYR A 119 10.61 -22.67 11.12
CA TYR A 119 11.48 -23.80 10.83
C TYR A 119 10.77 -24.71 9.83
N VAL A 120 11.28 -24.75 8.60
CA VAL A 120 10.86 -25.76 7.62
C VAL A 120 11.73 -26.99 7.88
N GLY A 121 11.09 -28.06 8.39
CA GLY A 121 11.74 -29.36 8.60
C GLY A 121 11.91 -30.15 7.31
#